data_AF-A0A934EI48-F1
#
_entry.id   AF-A0A934EI48-F1
#
_cell.length_a   1.000
_cell.length_b   1.000
_cell.length_c   1.000
_cell.angle_alpha   90.00
_cell.angle_beta   90.00
_cell.angle_gamma   90.00
#
_symmetry.space_group_name_H-M   'P 1'
#
loop_
_entity.id
_entity.type
_entity.pdbx_description
1 polymer ?
#
loop_
_entity_poly.entity_id
_entity_poly.type
_entity_poly.pdbx_seq_one_letter_code
_entity_poly.pdbx_strand_id
1 'polypeptide(L)'
;MMQQLFREDLDEVLRLIVESNSLALARFADGEASVLKNMTVGNKDGWLYKKDKNLVFRRDLRHSLLCVDKNYLYGLSCTCCDEINHKFLLDSVRTPLENLTFSNIWVNANFPRFNERFLPAVRESKKSVILCSGSKARVSELERYVPIVDFIPIPGNCVVYWEKYREQIRGLLDLKATQHRNAIFLIAAGPLSEILIHEMWQANQQNIYLDIGSTLDPLLFRRNSRSYHTTGHAFSQRICSW
;
A
#
# COMPACT_ATOMS: atom_id res chain seq x y z
N MET A 1 14.72 7.30 -9.70
CA MET A 1 14.02 6.31 -10.55
C MET A 1 14.23 4.94 -9.94
N MET A 2 13.26 4.04 -10.08
CA MET A 2 13.39 2.66 -9.58
C MET A 2 14.36 1.87 -10.48
N GLN A 3 15.18 1.03 -9.86
CA GLN A 3 16.21 0.22 -10.51
C GLN A 3 15.94 -1.27 -10.39
N GLN A 4 14.87 -1.65 -9.69
CA GLN A 4 14.54 -3.04 -9.40
C GLN A 4 15.65 -3.72 -8.59
N LEU A 5 16.30 -2.94 -7.72
CA LEU A 5 17.29 -3.39 -6.75
C LEU A 5 16.69 -3.20 -5.36
N PHE A 6 16.47 -4.32 -4.64
CA PHE A 6 15.53 -4.34 -3.52
C PHE A 6 15.83 -3.33 -2.41
N ARG A 7 17.10 -3.11 -2.06
CA ARG A 7 17.48 -2.19 -0.97
C ARG A 7 17.58 -0.75 -1.44
N GLU A 8 18.03 -0.57 -2.67
CA GLU A 8 18.25 0.71 -3.33
C GLU A 8 16.92 1.37 -3.68
N ASP A 9 15.94 0.58 -4.16
CA ASP A 9 14.58 1.07 -4.39
C ASP A 9 13.92 1.51 -3.08
N LEU A 10 14.14 0.79 -1.97
CA LEU A 10 13.67 1.25 -0.65
C LEU A 10 14.26 2.62 -0.30
N ASP A 11 15.57 2.79 -0.47
CA ASP A 11 16.25 4.05 -0.19
C ASP A 11 15.73 5.19 -1.04
N GLU A 12 15.49 4.93 -2.33
CA GLU A 12 14.94 5.91 -3.24
C GLU A 12 13.50 6.28 -2.84
N VAL A 13 12.64 5.32 -2.46
CA VAL A 13 11.29 5.65 -1.98
C VAL A 13 11.34 6.43 -0.67
N LEU A 14 12.23 6.09 0.27
CA LEU A 14 12.41 6.87 1.50
C LEU A 14 12.85 8.31 1.21
N ARG A 15 13.75 8.52 0.25
CA ARG A 15 14.14 9.86 -0.23
C ARG A 15 12.94 10.61 -0.83
N LEU A 16 12.15 9.95 -1.69
CA LEU A 16 10.96 10.55 -2.30
C LEU A 16 9.90 10.96 -1.27
N ILE A 17 9.74 10.22 -0.18
CA ILE A 17 8.83 10.60 0.92
C ILE A 17 9.24 11.94 1.54
N VAL A 18 10.53 12.15 1.74
CA VAL A 18 11.08 13.40 2.30
C VAL A 18 10.93 14.54 1.30
N GLU A 19 11.40 14.33 0.07
CA GLU A 19 11.67 15.42 -0.88
C GLU A 19 10.52 15.73 -1.86
N SER A 20 9.68 14.75 -2.19
CA SER A 20 8.60 14.95 -3.17
C SER A 20 7.40 15.66 -2.55
N ASN A 21 6.61 16.35 -3.38
CA ASN A 21 5.27 16.87 -3.01
C ASN A 21 4.14 16.07 -3.70
N SER A 22 4.49 15.00 -4.42
CA SER A 22 3.58 14.22 -5.25
C SER A 22 4.15 12.82 -5.43
N LEU A 23 3.50 11.82 -4.86
CA LEU A 23 3.92 10.42 -4.95
C LEU A 23 2.73 9.50 -4.68
N ALA A 24 2.56 8.45 -5.46
CA ALA A 24 1.73 7.31 -5.10
C ALA A 24 2.58 6.05 -5.11
N LEU A 25 2.38 5.16 -4.15
CA LEU A 25 2.92 3.81 -4.17
C LEU A 25 1.81 2.82 -3.84
N ALA A 26 1.33 2.10 -4.85
CA ALA A 26 0.37 1.00 -4.71
C ALA A 26 1.09 -0.35 -4.87
N ARG A 27 0.79 -1.36 -4.05
CA ARG A 27 1.54 -2.62 -4.03
C ARG A 27 0.63 -3.81 -4.35
N PHE A 28 0.82 -4.40 -5.52
CA PHE A 28 0.11 -5.58 -5.98
C PHE A 28 0.95 -6.83 -5.68
N ALA A 29 0.46 -7.63 -4.74
CA ALA A 29 1.08 -8.91 -4.36
C ALA A 29 0.23 -10.09 -4.86
N ASP A 30 0.42 -11.26 -4.23
CA ASP A 30 -0.29 -12.50 -4.51
C ASP A 30 -1.82 -12.38 -4.31
N GLY A 31 -2.24 -11.65 -3.28
CA GLY A 31 -3.65 -11.39 -2.98
C GLY A 31 -4.35 -10.60 -4.09
N GLU A 32 -3.77 -9.46 -4.49
CA GLU A 32 -4.31 -8.60 -5.54
C GLU A 32 -4.29 -9.31 -6.89
N ALA A 33 -3.20 -10.01 -7.23
CA ALA A 33 -3.11 -10.83 -8.44
C ALA A 33 -4.21 -11.91 -8.47
N SER A 34 -4.50 -12.54 -7.33
CA SER A 34 -5.57 -13.54 -7.21
C SER A 34 -6.96 -12.97 -7.46
N VAL A 35 -7.23 -11.77 -6.92
CA VAL A 35 -8.48 -11.02 -7.21
C VAL A 35 -8.57 -10.71 -8.70
N LEU A 36 -7.48 -10.21 -9.31
CA LEU A 36 -7.44 -9.89 -10.74
C LEU A 36 -7.63 -11.13 -11.63
N LYS A 37 -7.17 -12.31 -11.21
CA LYS A 37 -7.43 -13.60 -11.85
C LYS A 37 -8.84 -14.15 -11.57
N ASN A 38 -9.67 -13.41 -10.84
CA ASN A 38 -11.03 -13.80 -10.42
C ASN A 38 -11.04 -15.11 -9.62
N MET A 39 -10.06 -15.30 -8.74
CA MET A 39 -10.00 -16.45 -7.82
C MET A 39 -10.60 -16.07 -6.47
N THR A 40 -11.34 -16.98 -5.84
CA THR A 40 -11.75 -16.78 -4.44
C THR A 40 -10.50 -16.75 -3.56
N VAL A 41 -10.28 -15.63 -2.88
CA VAL A 41 -9.08 -15.40 -2.07
C VAL A 41 -9.44 -14.52 -0.88
N GLY A 42 -8.77 -14.75 0.24
CA GLY A 42 -8.95 -13.99 1.47
C GLY A 42 -7.78 -14.25 2.40
N ASN A 43 -7.79 -13.60 3.56
CA ASN A 43 -6.72 -13.77 4.54
C ASN A 43 -7.25 -13.91 5.97
N LYS A 44 -6.33 -14.13 6.91
CA LYS A 44 -6.63 -14.22 8.34
C LYS A 44 -7.10 -12.90 8.96
N ASP A 45 -6.89 -11.77 8.27
CA ASP A 45 -7.31 -10.44 8.72
C ASP A 45 -8.79 -10.13 8.36
N GLY A 46 -9.47 -11.04 7.64
CA GLY A 46 -10.94 -11.09 7.58
C GLY A 46 -11.58 -10.57 6.30
N TRP A 47 -10.81 -10.14 5.30
CA TRP A 47 -11.36 -9.86 3.98
C TRP A 47 -11.45 -11.13 3.14
N LEU A 48 -12.47 -11.19 2.29
CA LEU A 48 -12.73 -12.31 1.39
C LEU A 48 -13.30 -11.79 0.09
N TYR A 49 -12.58 -12.00 -0.99
CA TYR A 49 -13.08 -11.91 -2.35
C TYR A 49 -13.68 -13.24 -2.77
N LYS A 50 -14.93 -13.23 -3.24
CA LYS A 50 -15.62 -14.40 -3.81
C LYS A 50 -15.68 -14.25 -5.33
N LYS A 51 -15.12 -15.23 -6.02
CA LYS A 51 -15.20 -15.37 -7.48
C LYS A 51 -16.65 -15.19 -7.95
N ASP A 52 -16.82 -14.45 -9.04
CA ASP A 52 -18.10 -14.15 -9.72
C ASP A 52 -19.15 -13.41 -8.88
N LYS A 53 -18.85 -13.06 -7.62
CA LYS A 53 -19.73 -12.27 -6.75
C LYS A 53 -19.23 -10.85 -6.52
N ASN A 54 -17.92 -10.67 -6.38
CA ASN A 54 -17.33 -9.36 -6.07
C ASN A 54 -16.70 -8.70 -7.31
N LEU A 55 -17.41 -8.75 -8.45
CA LEU A 55 -16.86 -8.30 -9.73
C LEU A 55 -16.62 -6.80 -9.80
N VAL A 56 -17.33 -5.98 -9.01
CA VAL A 56 -17.11 -4.54 -8.95
C VAL A 56 -15.76 -4.26 -8.28
N PHE A 57 -15.48 -4.90 -7.16
CA PHE A 57 -14.18 -4.82 -6.49
C PHE A 57 -13.03 -5.21 -7.42
N ARG A 58 -13.17 -6.34 -8.13
CA ARG A 58 -12.15 -6.77 -9.11
C ARG A 58 -11.98 -5.76 -10.24
N ARG A 59 -13.08 -5.20 -10.77
CA ARG A 59 -13.03 -4.20 -11.85
C ARG A 59 -12.27 -2.96 -11.40
N ASP A 60 -12.60 -2.44 -10.22
CA ASP A 60 -12.00 -1.21 -9.69
C ASP A 60 -10.53 -1.44 -9.31
N LEU A 61 -10.18 -2.62 -8.76
CA LEU A 61 -8.79 -3.03 -8.56
C LEU A 61 -8.03 -3.10 -9.88
N ARG A 62 -8.61 -3.71 -10.93
CA ARG A 62 -7.99 -3.72 -12.26
C ARG A 62 -7.80 -2.32 -12.80
N HIS A 63 -8.76 -1.43 -12.62
CA HIS A 63 -8.66 -0.05 -13.08
C HIS A 63 -7.50 0.69 -12.37
N SER A 64 -7.31 0.46 -11.06
CA SER A 64 -6.19 1.04 -10.30
C SER A 64 -4.80 0.56 -10.77
N LEU A 65 -4.70 -0.60 -11.43
CA LEU A 65 -3.43 -1.11 -12.00
C LEU A 65 -3.05 -0.46 -13.34
N LEU A 66 -3.95 0.33 -13.94
CA LEU A 66 -3.78 0.89 -15.28
C LEU A 66 -3.42 2.39 -15.28
N CYS A 67 -3.23 3.01 -14.11
CA CYS A 67 -2.79 4.41 -14.03
C CYS A 67 -1.36 4.53 -14.55
N VAL A 68 -1.11 5.54 -15.40
CA VAL A 68 0.22 5.84 -15.92
C VAL A 68 0.54 7.28 -15.59
N ASP A 69 1.44 7.47 -14.63
CA ASP A 69 1.93 8.77 -14.20
C ASP A 69 3.35 8.62 -13.63
N LYS A 70 4.24 9.57 -13.91
CA LYS A 70 5.64 9.54 -13.47
C LYS A 70 5.82 9.56 -11.95
N ASN A 71 4.84 10.06 -11.21
CA ASN A 71 4.85 10.09 -9.74
C ASN A 71 4.05 8.92 -9.12
N TYR A 72 3.51 8.02 -9.95
CA TYR A 72 2.80 6.83 -9.50
C TYR A 72 3.68 5.59 -9.65
N LEU A 73 4.08 5.02 -8.52
CA LEU A 73 4.89 3.82 -8.43
C LEU A 73 4.01 2.59 -8.19
N TYR A 74 4.37 1.48 -8.82
CA TYR A 74 3.74 0.19 -8.59
C TYR A 74 4.75 -0.78 -7.97
N GLY A 75 4.42 -1.30 -6.79
CA GLY A 75 5.07 -2.47 -6.22
C GLY A 75 4.46 -3.76 -6.79
N LEU A 76 5.21 -4.63 -7.46
CA LEU A 76 4.75 -5.93 -7.96
C LEU A 76 5.39 -7.09 -7.19
N SER A 77 4.71 -8.25 -7.12
CA SER A 77 5.27 -9.49 -6.55
C SER A 77 6.69 -9.76 -7.04
N CYS A 78 7.58 -10.28 -6.20
CA CYS A 78 8.97 -10.64 -6.58
C CYS A 78 9.05 -12.00 -7.30
N THR A 79 9.98 -12.16 -8.25
CA THR A 79 10.23 -13.45 -8.91
C THR A 79 10.64 -14.55 -7.92
N CYS A 80 11.51 -14.27 -6.95
CA CYS A 80 11.93 -15.27 -5.95
C CYS A 80 10.82 -15.71 -4.97
N CYS A 81 9.71 -14.97 -4.93
CA CYS A 81 8.61 -15.20 -4.00
C CYS A 81 7.41 -15.83 -4.71
N ASP A 82 7.12 -15.33 -5.91
CA ASP A 82 5.90 -15.61 -6.65
C ASP A 82 6.06 -15.20 -8.13
N GLU A 83 6.87 -15.97 -8.85
CA GLU A 83 7.18 -15.73 -10.27
C GLU A 83 5.91 -15.68 -11.15
N ILE A 84 4.92 -16.52 -10.84
CA ILE A 84 3.67 -16.63 -11.62
C ILE A 84 2.86 -15.34 -11.52
N ASN A 85 2.70 -14.78 -10.31
CA ASN A 85 2.00 -13.51 -10.16
C ASN A 85 2.87 -12.32 -10.56
N HIS A 86 4.20 -12.37 -10.41
CA HIS A 86 5.08 -11.34 -10.96
C HIS A 86 4.85 -11.17 -12.46
N LYS A 87 4.98 -12.25 -13.26
CA LYS A 87 4.78 -12.22 -14.72
C LYS A 87 3.39 -11.71 -15.08
N PHE A 88 2.36 -12.24 -14.43
CA PHE A 88 0.97 -11.81 -14.67
C PHE A 88 0.75 -10.32 -14.42
N LEU A 89 1.30 -9.78 -13.32
CA LEU A 89 1.16 -8.36 -12.98
C LEU A 89 1.98 -7.48 -13.92
N LEU A 90 3.19 -7.91 -14.28
CA LEU A 90 4.04 -7.21 -15.24
C LEU A 90 3.39 -7.13 -16.63
N ASP A 91 2.74 -8.20 -17.08
CA ASP A 91 1.98 -8.22 -18.34
C ASP A 91 0.68 -7.38 -18.27
N SER A 92 0.21 -7.06 -17.07
CA SER A 92 -1.07 -6.36 -16.86
C SER A 92 -0.91 -4.85 -16.66
N VAL A 93 0.22 -4.40 -16.10
CA VAL A 93 0.50 -2.99 -15.83
C VAL A 93 0.86 -2.25 -17.12
N ARG A 94 0.57 -0.94 -17.20
CA ARG A 94 0.91 -0.09 -18.37
C ARG A 94 2.06 0.88 -18.13
N THR A 95 2.59 0.85 -16.92
CA THR A 95 3.57 1.80 -16.39
C THR A 95 4.98 1.41 -16.83
N PRO A 96 5.84 2.39 -17.17
CA PRO A 96 7.24 2.11 -17.53
C PRO A 96 8.02 1.50 -16.38
N LEU A 97 9.05 0.73 -16.70
CA LEU A 97 9.88 0.00 -15.73
C LEU A 97 10.48 0.90 -14.65
N GLU A 98 10.82 2.15 -14.97
CA GLU A 98 11.38 3.14 -14.04
C GLU A 98 10.43 3.54 -12.89
N ASN A 99 9.15 3.21 -13.02
CA ASN A 99 8.07 3.41 -12.06
C ASN A 99 7.61 2.09 -11.39
N LEU A 100 8.28 0.98 -11.67
CA LEU A 100 7.97 -0.33 -11.07
C LEU A 100 8.99 -0.66 -9.97
N THR A 101 8.54 -1.26 -8.88
CA THR A 101 9.39 -1.77 -7.81
C THR A 101 8.70 -2.96 -7.14
N PHE A 102 9.19 -3.42 -6.00
CA PHE A 102 8.71 -4.59 -5.30
C PHE A 102 7.45 -4.31 -4.47
N SER A 103 6.45 -5.18 -4.55
CA SER A 103 5.34 -5.18 -3.59
C SER A 103 5.84 -5.48 -2.16
N ASN A 104 6.99 -6.15 -2.05
CA ASN A 104 7.66 -6.44 -0.79
C ASN A 104 8.65 -5.35 -0.33
N ILE A 105 8.68 -4.16 -0.95
CA ILE A 105 9.68 -3.11 -0.67
C ILE A 105 9.83 -2.75 0.81
N TRP A 106 8.76 -2.82 1.60
CA TRP A 106 8.76 -2.52 3.03
C TRP A 106 9.09 -3.70 3.95
N VAL A 107 9.09 -4.93 3.42
CA VAL A 107 9.07 -6.16 4.23
C VAL A 107 10.32 -7.01 3.98
N ASN A 108 10.33 -8.24 4.47
CA ASN A 108 11.44 -9.17 4.32
C ASN A 108 12.78 -8.57 4.80
N ALA A 109 13.88 -8.72 4.05
CA ALA A 109 15.19 -8.16 4.41
C ALA A 109 15.22 -6.63 4.52
N ASN A 110 14.23 -5.93 3.97
CA ASN A 110 14.08 -4.48 4.11
C ASN A 110 13.39 -4.07 5.41
N PHE A 111 12.67 -4.98 6.09
CA PHE A 111 11.86 -4.64 7.26
C PHE A 111 12.66 -4.00 8.43
N PRO A 112 13.88 -4.47 8.79
CA PRO A 112 14.67 -3.79 9.83
C PRO A 112 14.96 -2.32 9.47
N ARG A 113 15.33 -2.08 8.22
CA ARG A 113 15.62 -0.73 7.72
C ARG A 113 14.36 0.12 7.62
N PHE A 114 13.24 -0.46 7.20
CA PHE A 114 11.93 0.19 7.24
C PHE A 114 11.59 0.66 8.66
N ASN A 115 11.70 -0.23 9.66
CA ASN A 115 11.40 0.12 11.06
C ASN A 115 12.28 1.26 11.59
N GLU A 116 13.55 1.30 11.18
CA GLU A 116 14.47 2.35 11.59
C GLU A 116 14.21 3.67 10.85
N ARG A 117 13.87 3.63 9.56
CA ARG A 117 13.97 4.81 8.67
C ARG A 117 12.64 5.38 8.20
N PHE A 118 11.57 4.59 8.15
CA PHE A 118 10.30 5.02 7.54
C PHE A 118 9.63 6.17 8.31
N LEU A 119 9.37 5.99 9.61
CA LEU A 119 8.74 7.05 10.41
C LEU A 119 9.64 8.30 10.54
N PRO A 120 10.97 8.18 10.68
CA PRO A 120 11.86 9.34 10.56
C PRO A 120 11.74 10.07 9.22
N ALA A 121 11.68 9.36 8.09
CA ALA A 121 11.50 9.99 6.77
C ALA A 121 10.15 10.72 6.66
N VAL A 122 9.06 10.10 7.14
CA VAL A 122 7.75 10.75 7.20
C VAL A 122 7.79 12.00 8.07
N ARG A 123 8.45 11.96 9.24
CA ARG A 123 8.61 13.12 10.13
C ARG A 123 9.46 14.22 9.49
N GLU A 124 10.56 13.85 8.85
CA GLU A 124 11.51 14.77 8.18
C GLU A 124 10.85 15.53 7.02
N SER A 125 9.87 14.91 6.35
CA SER A 125 9.08 15.57 5.31
C SER A 125 8.32 16.82 5.81
N LYS A 126 8.08 16.93 7.13
CA LYS A 126 7.28 17.99 7.80
C LYS A 126 5.84 18.10 7.28
N LYS A 127 5.34 17.06 6.60
CA LYS A 127 3.97 17.01 6.08
C LYS A 127 3.01 16.49 7.15
N SER A 128 1.76 16.97 7.11
CA SER A 128 0.67 16.38 7.89
C SER A 128 0.40 14.95 7.42
N VAL A 129 -0.01 14.08 8.34
CA VAL A 129 -0.22 12.66 8.05
C VAL A 129 -1.68 12.27 8.26
N ILE A 130 -2.23 11.54 7.31
CA ILE A 130 -3.56 10.95 7.38
C ILE A 130 -3.38 9.43 7.43
N LEU A 131 -4.01 8.78 8.39
CA LEU A 131 -3.98 7.32 8.49
C LEU A 131 -5.27 6.74 7.93
N CYS A 132 -5.16 5.80 7.00
CA CYS A 132 -6.27 4.98 6.52
C CYS A 132 -5.99 3.53 6.92
N SER A 133 -6.64 3.03 7.97
CA SER A 133 -6.34 1.70 8.52
C SER A 133 -7.55 1.07 9.20
N GLY A 134 -7.42 -0.17 9.65
CA GLY A 134 -8.45 -0.88 10.40
C GLY A 134 -9.00 -0.06 11.57
N SER A 135 -10.32 -0.07 11.79
CA SER A 135 -11.00 0.74 12.81
C SER A 135 -10.53 0.54 14.26
N LYS A 136 -9.76 -0.52 14.53
CA LYS A 136 -9.16 -0.82 15.84
C LYS A 136 -7.72 -0.30 15.99
N ALA A 137 -7.21 0.46 15.03
CA ALA A 137 -5.85 0.98 15.05
C ALA A 137 -5.65 1.93 16.24
N ARG A 138 -4.53 1.75 16.94
CA ARG A 138 -4.11 2.63 18.04
C ARG A 138 -3.41 3.87 17.48
N VAL A 139 -4.20 4.78 16.90
CA VAL A 139 -3.70 5.99 16.25
C VAL A 139 -2.77 6.80 17.16
N SER A 140 -3.11 6.89 18.45
CA SER A 140 -2.31 7.56 19.47
C SER A 140 -0.89 7.01 19.67
N GLU A 141 -0.63 5.75 19.30
CA GLU A 141 0.72 5.18 19.36
C GLU A 141 1.57 5.69 18.18
N LEU A 142 0.96 5.89 17.01
CA LEU A 142 1.63 6.44 15.83
C LEU A 142 1.84 7.96 15.93
N GLU A 143 0.90 8.68 16.56
CA GLU A 143 1.00 10.13 16.84
C GLU A 143 2.25 10.53 17.64
N ARG A 144 2.84 9.59 18.40
CA ARG A 144 4.12 9.81 19.11
C ARG A 144 5.31 10.01 18.17
N TYR A 145 5.19 9.61 16.90
CA TYR A 145 6.26 9.62 15.92
C TYR A 145 6.03 10.64 14.80
N VAL A 146 4.78 10.83 14.39
CA VAL A 146 4.40 11.65 13.23
C VAL A 146 3.09 12.41 13.50
N PRO A 147 2.88 13.60 12.90
CA PRO A 147 1.70 14.42 13.15
C PRO A 147 0.47 13.89 12.40
N ILE A 148 -0.24 12.93 13.01
CA ILE A 148 -1.54 12.48 12.48
C ILE A 148 -2.57 13.59 12.66
N VAL A 149 -3.19 14.03 11.57
CA VAL A 149 -4.22 15.08 11.57
C VAL A 149 -5.61 14.54 11.23
N ASP A 150 -5.69 13.33 10.69
CA ASP A 150 -6.95 12.71 10.29
C ASP A 150 -6.83 11.17 10.25
N PHE A 151 -7.97 10.50 10.38
CA PHE A 151 -8.09 9.04 10.39
C PHE A 151 -9.31 8.56 9.59
N ILE A 152 -9.06 7.70 8.61
CA ILE A 152 -10.08 7.04 7.78
C ILE A 152 -10.18 5.56 8.23
N PRO A 153 -11.20 5.18 9.02
CA PRO A 153 -11.34 3.82 9.50
C PRO A 153 -11.87 2.89 8.39
N ILE A 154 -11.14 1.79 8.16
CA ILE A 154 -11.55 0.71 7.27
C ILE A 154 -12.10 -0.46 8.09
N PRO A 155 -13.28 -1.01 7.75
CA PRO A 155 -13.83 -2.17 8.43
C PRO A 155 -13.12 -3.47 8.00
N GLY A 156 -13.29 -4.54 8.79
CA GLY A 156 -12.52 -5.77 8.62
C GLY A 156 -12.63 -6.44 7.25
N ASN A 157 -13.84 -6.54 6.67
CA ASN A 157 -13.99 -7.06 5.30
C ASN A 157 -14.07 -5.90 4.30
N CYS A 158 -12.90 -5.46 3.83
CA CYS A 158 -12.77 -4.33 2.91
C CYS A 158 -13.43 -4.58 1.54
N VAL A 159 -13.48 -5.82 1.06
CA VAL A 159 -14.14 -6.19 -0.20
C VAL A 159 -15.65 -5.94 -0.12
N VAL A 160 -16.32 -6.48 0.91
CA VAL A 160 -17.77 -6.28 1.11
C VAL A 160 -18.08 -4.81 1.38
N TYR A 161 -17.21 -4.13 2.11
CA TYR A 161 -17.36 -2.70 2.38
C TYR A 161 -17.37 -1.87 1.10
N TRP A 162 -16.40 -2.10 0.20
CA TRP A 162 -16.36 -1.42 -1.09
C TRP A 162 -17.58 -1.76 -1.95
N GLU A 163 -17.89 -3.05 -2.11
CA GLU A 163 -19.04 -3.50 -2.90
C GLU A 163 -20.35 -2.82 -2.49
N LYS A 164 -20.56 -2.65 -1.18
CA LYS A 164 -21.80 -2.07 -0.63
C LYS A 164 -21.82 -0.54 -0.62
N TYR A 165 -20.68 0.11 -0.37
CA TYR A 165 -20.62 1.54 -0.05
C TYR A 165 -19.68 2.36 -0.95
N ARG A 166 -19.20 1.82 -2.08
CA ARG A 166 -18.21 2.47 -2.96
C ARG A 166 -18.49 3.94 -3.26
N GLU A 167 -19.72 4.35 -3.55
CA GLU A 167 -20.00 5.75 -3.92
C GLU A 167 -19.84 6.70 -2.71
N GLN A 168 -20.22 6.24 -1.52
CA GLN A 168 -20.01 6.97 -0.27
C GLN A 168 -18.51 7.02 0.08
N ILE A 169 -17.79 5.92 -0.14
CA ILE A 169 -16.35 5.86 0.07
C ILE A 169 -15.65 6.81 -0.90
N ARG A 170 -16.01 6.81 -2.19
CA ARG A 170 -15.49 7.76 -3.19
C ARG A 170 -15.68 9.20 -2.78
N GLY A 171 -16.90 9.58 -2.36
CA GLY A 171 -17.16 10.93 -1.85
C GLY A 171 -16.31 11.29 -0.64
N LEU A 172 -16.07 10.34 0.27
CA LEU A 172 -15.16 10.53 1.40
C LEU A 172 -13.71 10.70 0.95
N LEU A 173 -13.23 9.86 0.03
CA LEU A 173 -11.84 9.91 -0.48
C LEU A 173 -11.58 11.21 -1.24
N ASP A 174 -12.51 11.65 -2.08
CA ASP A 174 -12.44 12.92 -2.80
C ASP A 174 -12.35 14.09 -1.81
N LEU A 175 -13.26 14.14 -0.82
CA LEU A 175 -13.25 15.15 0.22
C LEU A 175 -11.91 15.17 0.98
N LYS A 176 -11.43 14.01 1.44
CA LYS A 176 -10.19 13.91 2.22
C LYS A 176 -8.97 14.29 1.37
N ALA A 177 -8.90 13.80 0.13
CA ALA A 177 -7.78 14.11 -0.77
C ALA A 177 -7.71 15.59 -1.13
N THR A 178 -8.85 16.27 -1.32
CA THR A 178 -8.91 17.69 -1.73
C THR A 178 -8.81 18.66 -0.55
N GLN A 179 -9.25 18.26 0.65
CA GLN A 179 -9.08 19.06 1.89
C GLN A 179 -7.63 19.20 2.33
N HIS A 180 -6.78 18.24 1.96
CA HIS A 180 -5.37 18.25 2.29
C HIS A 180 -4.53 18.57 1.05
N ARG A 181 -3.44 19.29 1.26
CA ARG A 181 -2.43 19.58 0.24
C ARG A 181 -1.06 19.33 0.83
N ASN A 182 -0.17 18.71 0.05
CA ASN A 182 1.16 18.34 0.49
C ASN A 182 1.15 17.50 1.79
N ALA A 183 0.20 16.56 1.88
CA ALA A 183 0.05 15.64 3.01
C ALA A 183 0.47 14.21 2.64
N ILE A 184 0.73 13.38 3.64
CA ILE A 184 1.04 11.96 3.47
C ILE A 184 -0.14 11.12 3.97
N PHE A 185 -0.70 10.31 3.08
CA PHE A 185 -1.69 9.30 3.39
C PHE A 185 -1.01 7.93 3.56
N LEU A 186 -1.06 7.40 4.77
CA LEU A 186 -0.58 6.05 5.10
C LEU A 186 -1.75 5.08 5.05
N ILE A 187 -1.72 4.12 4.12
CA ILE A 187 -2.90 3.32 3.76
C ILE A 187 -2.62 1.83 4.03
N ALA A 188 -3.47 1.21 4.83
CA ALA A 188 -3.41 -0.18 5.24
C ALA A 188 -4.81 -0.79 5.19
N ALA A 189 -5.27 -1.17 3.99
CA ALA A 189 -6.63 -1.65 3.74
C ALA A 189 -6.69 -3.01 3.02
N GLY A 190 -5.61 -3.78 3.02
CA GLY A 190 -5.48 -5.00 2.20
C GLY A 190 -5.61 -4.65 0.71
N PRO A 191 -6.25 -5.48 -0.14
CA PRO A 191 -6.37 -5.21 -1.57
C PRO A 191 -7.24 -3.99 -1.91
N LEU A 192 -7.88 -3.37 -0.90
CA LEU A 192 -8.60 -2.12 -1.08
C LEU A 192 -7.62 -0.94 -1.16
N SER A 193 -6.42 -1.04 -0.57
CA SER A 193 -5.43 0.05 -0.53
C SER A 193 -5.20 0.68 -1.91
N GLU A 194 -5.08 -0.16 -2.93
CA GLU A 194 -4.74 0.14 -4.32
C GLU A 194 -5.86 0.95 -4.98
N ILE A 195 -7.11 0.56 -4.70
CA ILE A 195 -8.29 1.29 -5.15
C ILE A 195 -8.35 2.66 -4.46
N LEU A 196 -8.14 2.72 -3.13
CA LEU A 196 -8.19 3.99 -2.39
C LEU A 196 -7.11 4.96 -2.88
N ILE A 197 -5.88 4.46 -3.08
CA ILE A 197 -4.76 5.24 -3.60
C ILE A 197 -5.11 5.81 -4.97
N HIS A 198 -5.62 4.96 -5.88
CA HIS A 198 -5.99 5.41 -7.22
C HIS A 198 -7.08 6.48 -7.19
N GLU A 199 -8.17 6.27 -6.44
CA GLU A 199 -9.27 7.23 -6.34
C GLU A 199 -8.79 8.56 -5.74
N MET A 200 -7.98 8.55 -4.68
CA MET A 200 -7.43 9.77 -4.10
C MET A 200 -6.40 10.44 -5.02
N TRP A 201 -5.61 9.67 -5.77
CA TRP A 201 -4.67 10.21 -6.76
C TRP A 201 -5.38 10.95 -7.90
N GLN A 202 -6.51 10.42 -8.38
CA GLN A 202 -7.35 11.10 -9.37
C GLN A 202 -7.94 12.41 -8.82
N ALA A 203 -8.27 12.46 -7.54
CA ALA A 203 -8.81 13.65 -6.89
C ALA A 203 -7.73 14.72 -6.63
N ASN A 204 -6.53 14.33 -6.16
CA ASN A 204 -5.46 15.28 -5.86
C ASN A 204 -4.05 14.66 -5.94
N GLN A 205 -3.33 14.95 -7.01
CA GLN A 205 -1.95 14.47 -7.21
C GLN A 205 -0.89 15.24 -6.37
N GLN A 206 -1.27 16.30 -5.65
CA GLN A 206 -0.36 17.12 -4.83
C GLN A 206 -0.24 16.61 -3.38
N ASN A 207 -0.45 15.31 -3.20
CA ASN A 207 -0.27 14.59 -1.95
C ASN A 207 0.59 13.35 -2.19
N ILE A 208 0.99 12.73 -1.09
CA ILE A 208 1.72 11.45 -1.07
C ILE A 208 0.77 10.36 -0.58
N TYR A 209 0.66 9.25 -1.31
CA TYR A 209 -0.19 8.11 -0.98
C TYR A 209 0.65 6.83 -0.92
N LEU A 210 0.72 6.19 0.24
CA LEU A 210 1.59 5.04 0.47
C LEU A 210 0.78 3.87 0.97
N ASP A 211 0.73 2.79 0.19
CA ASP A 211 0.29 1.51 0.73
C ASP A 211 1.39 0.94 1.63
N ILE A 212 1.15 0.97 2.94
CA ILE A 212 2.06 0.47 3.97
C ILE A 212 1.73 -0.96 4.41
N GLY A 213 0.57 -1.49 3.99
CA GLY A 213 0.11 -2.82 4.38
C GLY A 213 0.16 -3.06 5.88
N SER A 214 0.63 -4.24 6.29
CA SER A 214 0.71 -4.65 7.70
C SER A 214 2.02 -4.28 8.40
N THR A 215 2.88 -3.47 7.80
CA THR A 215 4.24 -3.18 8.31
C THR A 215 4.22 -2.47 9.67
N LEU A 216 3.21 -1.65 9.92
CA LEU A 216 3.02 -0.95 11.19
C LEU A 216 2.09 -1.69 12.17
N ASP A 217 1.69 -2.94 11.89
CA ASP A 217 0.83 -3.71 12.80
C ASP A 217 1.38 -3.87 14.23
N PRO A 218 2.71 -4.06 14.45
CA PRO A 218 3.26 -4.11 15.80
C PRO A 218 2.97 -2.84 16.60
N LEU A 219 2.98 -1.68 15.94
CA LEU A 219 2.68 -0.38 16.56
C LEU A 219 1.18 -0.16 16.71
N LEU A 220 0.41 -0.35 15.63
CA LEU A 220 -1.01 -0.01 15.56
C LEU A 220 -1.92 -1.01 16.29
N PHE A 221 -1.51 -2.28 16.37
CA PHE A 221 -2.35 -3.35 16.91
C PHE A 221 -1.66 -4.18 18.00
N ARG A 222 -0.40 -3.87 18.34
CA ARG A 222 0.40 -4.62 19.33
C ARG A 222 0.48 -6.12 19.03
N ARG A 223 0.58 -6.47 17.74
CA ARG A 223 0.70 -7.85 17.27
C ARG A 223 1.68 -7.97 16.11
N ASN A 224 2.43 -9.05 16.10
CA ASN A 224 3.19 -9.46 14.93
C ASN A 224 2.28 -10.27 13.99
N SER A 225 1.63 -9.58 13.05
CA SER A 225 0.65 -10.21 12.14
C SER A 225 1.26 -10.95 10.95
N ARG A 226 2.58 -10.84 10.74
CA ARG A 226 3.32 -11.43 9.62
C ARG A 226 4.66 -11.98 10.09
N SER A 227 5.15 -13.01 9.40
CA SER A 227 6.39 -13.69 9.75
C SER A 227 7.63 -12.81 9.66
N TYR A 228 7.66 -11.80 8.78
CA TYR A 228 8.79 -10.88 8.67
C TYR A 228 8.92 -9.92 9.87
N HIS A 229 7.89 -9.83 10.74
CA HIS A 229 8.00 -9.09 12.00
C HIS A 229 8.87 -9.80 13.05
N THR A 230 9.14 -11.10 12.85
CA THR A 230 9.94 -11.91 13.77
C THR A 230 11.39 -11.92 13.30
N THR A 231 12.28 -11.33 14.11
CA THR A 231 13.73 -11.34 13.86
C THR A 231 14.25 -12.77 13.71
N GLY A 232 15.04 -13.01 12.66
CA GLY A 232 15.64 -14.32 12.37
C GLY A 232 14.73 -15.29 11.61
N HIS A 233 13.49 -14.91 11.30
CA HIS A 233 12.65 -15.70 10.41
C HIS A 233 13.20 -15.67 8.98
N ALA A 234 13.06 -16.76 8.21
CA ALA A 234 13.58 -16.83 6.84
C ALA A 234 13.12 -15.67 5.94
N PHE A 235 11.84 -15.26 6.05
CA PHE A 235 11.33 -14.06 5.39
C PHE A 235 12.05 -12.77 5.81
N SER A 236 12.39 -12.55 7.08
CA SER A 236 13.08 -11.33 7.53
C SER A 236 14.52 -11.23 7.00
N GLN A 237 15.07 -12.29 6.41
CA GLN A 237 16.40 -12.33 5.80
C GLN A 237 16.33 -12.39 4.27
N ARG A 238 15.13 -12.48 3.68
CA ARG A 238 14.95 -12.66 2.24
C ARG A 238 15.19 -11.35 1.49
N ILE A 239 16.24 -11.30 0.70
CA ILE A 239 16.46 -10.25 -0.31
C ILE A 239 15.64 -10.64 -1.54
N CYS A 240 14.69 -9.77 -1.94
CA CYS A 240 13.81 -10.07 -3.06
C CYS A 240 14.52 -9.83 -4.40
N SER A 241 14.29 -10.70 -5.38
CA SER A 241 14.73 -10.50 -6.77
C SER A 241 13.58 -10.02 -7.64
N TRP A 242 13.91 -9.21 -8.64
CA TRP A 242 12.95 -8.71 -9.64
C TRP A 242 12.61 -9.81 -10.60
#